data_AF-A0A2G1VQJ0-F1
#
_entry.id   AF-A0A2G1VQJ0-F1
#
_cell.length_a   1.000
_cell.length_b   1.000
_cell.length_c   1.000
_cell.angle_alpha   90.00
_cell.angle_beta   90.00
_cell.angle_gamma   90.00
#
_symmetry.space_group_name_H-M   'P 1'
#
loop_
_entity.id
_entity.type
_entity.pdbx_description
1 polymer ?
#
loop_
_entity_poly.entity_id
_entity_poly.type
_entity_poly.pdbx_seq_one_letter_code
_entity_poly.pdbx_strand_id
1 'polypeptide(L)'
;MITFKKNIISLALTGALLGGFSLTAKAQQADAVTRAQDQVDVTPAELNNFANAFVEVQTVNQTVKQKMMTVITEEGLEVERFNSIQKAKMNPEVPVEASEEELKKHGAIVTKLQEMQPLLVAQMKEVIENHNLSFDRYREVAMALQQSKDLQKRFQNVMSQKQTNSEG
;
A
#
# COMPACT_ATOMS: atom_id res chain seq x y z
N MET A 1 -35.45 -19.60 -15.69
CA MET A 1 -35.61 -20.18 -14.34
C MET A 1 -34.64 -21.34 -14.23
N ILE A 2 -33.52 -21.18 -13.52
CA ILE A 2 -32.48 -22.22 -13.41
C ILE A 2 -32.32 -22.55 -11.93
N THR A 3 -32.50 -23.83 -11.62
CA THR A 3 -32.71 -24.39 -10.28
C THR A 3 -31.38 -24.71 -9.60
N PHE A 4 -31.19 -24.21 -8.37
CA PHE A 4 -30.05 -24.50 -7.49
C PHE A 4 -30.13 -25.93 -6.92
N LYS A 5 -29.02 -26.67 -6.92
CA LYS A 5 -28.84 -27.87 -6.09
C LYS A 5 -27.83 -27.58 -4.98
N LYS A 6 -28.31 -27.63 -3.73
CA LYS A 6 -27.52 -27.54 -2.50
C LYS A 6 -27.11 -28.96 -2.10
N ASN A 7 -25.81 -29.25 -2.04
CA ASN A 7 -25.30 -30.44 -1.34
C ASN A 7 -24.65 -30.00 -0.03
N ILE A 8 -25.38 -30.20 1.07
CA ILE A 8 -24.91 -30.10 2.44
C ILE A 8 -24.47 -31.52 2.82
N ILE A 9 -23.17 -31.73 3.04
CA ILE A 9 -22.69 -32.95 3.69
C ILE A 9 -22.01 -32.50 4.98
N SER A 10 -22.82 -32.48 6.05
CA SER A 10 -22.31 -32.53 7.42
C SER A 10 -21.69 -33.90 7.64
N LEU A 11 -20.40 -33.94 7.97
CA LEU A 11 -19.81 -35.10 8.62
C LEU A 11 -19.06 -34.63 9.86
N ALA A 12 -19.77 -34.62 10.98
CA ALA A 12 -19.17 -34.66 12.29
C ALA A 12 -18.63 -36.08 12.51
N LEU A 13 -17.34 -36.23 12.76
CA LEU A 13 -16.83 -37.45 13.39
C LEU A 13 -15.86 -37.07 14.50
N THR A 14 -16.39 -37.26 15.70
CA THR A 14 -15.79 -37.11 17.02
C THR A 14 -14.58 -38.03 17.17
N GLY A 15 -13.59 -37.57 17.93
CA GLY A 15 -12.24 -38.14 17.97
C GLY A 15 -12.06 -39.50 18.65
N ALA A 16 -10.85 -40.03 18.47
CA ALA A 16 -10.23 -40.99 19.37
C ALA A 16 -8.71 -40.75 19.39
N LEU A 17 -8.20 -40.82 20.61
CA LEU A 17 -6.87 -40.51 21.11
C LEU A 17 -5.92 -41.73 20.99
N LEU A 18 -4.62 -41.44 20.80
CA LEU A 18 -3.42 -42.22 21.20
C LEU A 18 -2.90 -43.41 20.33
N GLY A 19 -1.72 -43.19 19.71
CA GLY A 19 -0.55 -44.09 19.84
C GLY A 19 -0.16 -45.07 18.72
N GLY A 20 0.96 -44.81 18.02
CA GLY A 20 1.96 -45.85 17.66
C GLY A 20 2.24 -46.21 16.18
N PHE A 21 3.23 -45.54 15.56
CA PHE A 21 4.28 -46.03 14.62
C PHE A 21 3.97 -46.94 13.39
N SER A 22 4.08 -46.41 12.16
CA SER A 22 5.28 -46.56 11.26
C SER A 22 5.00 -46.34 9.77
N LEU A 23 5.69 -45.35 9.19
CA LEU A 23 6.33 -45.30 7.87
C LEU A 23 5.56 -45.79 6.62
N THR A 24 4.90 -44.87 5.92
CA THR A 24 5.04 -44.77 4.46
C THR A 24 5.31 -43.33 4.05
N ALA A 25 6.45 -43.15 3.39
CA ALA A 25 6.96 -41.90 2.87
C ALA A 25 6.19 -41.50 1.60
N LYS A 26 5.40 -40.42 1.66
CA LYS A 26 5.15 -39.44 0.58
C LYS A 26 4.00 -38.50 0.98
N ALA A 27 4.33 -37.45 1.73
CA ALA A 27 3.61 -36.18 1.71
C ALA A 27 4.51 -35.06 2.24
N GLN A 28 5.81 -35.13 1.91
CA GLN A 28 6.73 -34.02 2.03
C GLN A 28 6.81 -33.36 0.65
N GLN A 29 5.76 -32.63 0.31
CA GLN A 29 5.76 -31.66 -0.78
C GLN A 29 4.66 -30.61 -0.51
N ALA A 30 4.65 -30.08 0.71
CA ALA A 30 4.23 -28.70 0.90
C ALA A 30 5.51 -27.88 0.69
N ASP A 31 5.71 -27.52 -0.57
CA ASP A 31 6.52 -26.43 -1.07
C ASP A 31 7.63 -25.93 -0.14
N ALA A 32 8.84 -26.40 -0.46
CA ALA A 32 10.03 -25.57 -0.41
C ALA A 32 9.82 -24.33 -1.31
N VAL A 33 8.99 -23.40 -0.85
CA VAL A 33 9.09 -21.98 -1.14
C VAL A 33 9.44 -21.31 0.18
N THR A 34 10.53 -21.79 0.80
CA THR A 34 11.47 -20.87 1.43
C THR A 34 11.87 -19.90 0.33
N ARG A 35 11.12 -18.78 0.23
CA ARG A 35 11.52 -17.61 -0.52
C ARG A 35 12.96 -17.34 -0.08
N ALA A 36 13.91 -17.59 -0.96
CA ALA A 36 15.06 -16.73 -1.02
C ALA A 36 14.49 -15.34 -1.32
N GLN A 37 14.09 -14.62 -0.27
CA GLN A 37 14.13 -13.17 -0.31
C GLN A 37 15.59 -12.89 -0.54
N ASP A 38 15.96 -12.62 -1.78
CA ASP A 38 17.18 -11.89 -2.06
C ASP A 38 17.14 -10.71 -1.09
N GLN A 39 18.02 -10.75 -0.09
CA GLN A 39 18.20 -9.63 0.80
C GLN A 39 18.69 -8.52 -0.11
N VAL A 40 17.80 -7.58 -0.43
CA VAL A 40 18.11 -6.42 -1.24
C VAL A 40 19.34 -5.77 -0.61
N ASP A 41 20.48 -5.88 -1.28
CA ASP A 41 21.71 -5.28 -0.78
C ASP A 41 21.59 -3.77 -0.99
N VAL A 42 21.64 -3.03 0.11
CA VAL A 42 21.53 -1.57 0.11
C VAL A 42 22.80 -1.02 0.72
N THR A 43 23.58 -0.32 -0.09
CA THR A 43 24.84 0.27 0.37
C THR A 43 24.60 1.48 1.29
N PRO A 44 25.58 1.92 2.10
CA PRO A 44 25.43 3.13 2.92
C PRO A 44 25.17 4.40 2.10
N ALA A 45 25.80 4.54 0.93
CA ALA A 45 25.58 5.68 0.04
C ALA A 45 24.16 5.67 -0.54
N GLU A 46 23.72 4.51 -1.01
CA GLU A 46 22.37 4.32 -1.50
C GLU A 46 21.30 4.56 -0.43
N LEU A 47 21.54 4.09 0.81
CA LEU A 47 20.63 4.32 1.93
C LEU A 47 20.51 5.82 2.26
N ASN A 48 21.58 6.60 2.08
CA ASN A 48 21.55 8.05 2.24
C ASN A 48 20.72 8.73 1.14
N ASN A 49 20.90 8.33 -0.11
CA ASN A 49 20.10 8.80 -1.24
C ASN A 49 18.62 8.47 -1.02
N PHE A 50 18.33 7.24 -0.58
CA PHE A 50 16.98 6.81 -0.26
C PHE A 50 16.38 7.63 0.88
N ALA A 51 17.14 7.92 1.94
CA ALA A 51 16.66 8.74 3.05
C ALA A 51 16.33 10.18 2.63
N ASN A 52 17.12 10.79 1.75
CA ASN A 52 16.82 12.13 1.22
C ASN A 52 15.55 12.11 0.36
N ALA A 53 15.49 11.18 -0.61
CA ALA A 53 14.30 10.99 -1.44
C ALA A 53 13.06 10.71 -0.60
N PHE A 54 13.18 9.91 0.46
CA PHE A 54 12.09 9.58 1.36
C PHE A 54 11.50 10.83 2.01
N VAL A 55 12.33 11.74 2.54
CA VAL A 55 11.86 12.99 3.17
C VAL A 55 11.12 13.88 2.17
N GLU A 56 11.67 14.04 0.97
CA GLU A 56 11.03 14.86 -0.06
C GLU A 56 9.74 14.22 -0.57
N VAL A 57 9.71 12.90 -0.76
CA VAL A 57 8.49 12.15 -1.10
C VAL A 57 7.42 12.32 -0.02
N GLN A 58 7.78 12.32 1.28
CA GLN A 58 6.81 12.62 2.34
C GLN A 58 6.22 14.04 2.19
N THR A 59 7.06 15.02 1.88
CA THR A 59 6.64 16.42 1.67
C THR A 59 5.71 16.57 0.46
N VAL A 60 6.07 15.93 -0.65
CA VAL A 60 5.21 15.85 -1.84
C VAL A 60 3.88 15.19 -1.49
N ASN A 61 3.89 14.06 -0.80
CA ASN A 61 2.66 13.36 -0.40
C ASN A 61 1.72 14.23 0.46
N GLN A 62 2.26 15.05 1.37
CA GLN A 62 1.46 16.01 2.13
C GLN A 62 0.83 17.07 1.22
N THR A 63 1.62 17.62 0.28
CA THR A 63 1.15 18.58 -0.72
C THR A 63 0.05 17.98 -1.59
N VAL A 64 0.20 16.72 -2.01
CA VAL A 64 -0.81 15.99 -2.78
C VAL A 64 -2.11 15.86 -1.98
N LYS A 65 -2.04 15.46 -0.71
CA LYS A 65 -3.23 15.36 0.16
C LYS A 65 -3.97 16.69 0.26
N GLN A 66 -3.25 17.79 0.43
CA GLN A 66 -3.83 19.14 0.45
C GLN A 66 -4.51 19.48 -0.86
N LYS A 67 -3.85 19.25 -2.01
CA LYS A 67 -4.44 19.49 -3.33
C LYS A 67 -5.72 18.70 -3.56
N MET A 68 -5.76 17.43 -3.14
CA MET A 68 -6.96 16.59 -3.24
C MET A 68 -8.10 17.17 -2.39
N MET A 69 -7.82 17.60 -1.16
CA MET A 69 -8.81 18.24 -0.30
C MET A 69 -9.35 19.53 -0.94
N THR A 70 -8.47 20.37 -1.48
CA THR A 70 -8.83 21.60 -2.18
C THR A 70 -9.78 21.32 -3.35
N VAL A 71 -9.46 20.36 -4.22
CA VAL A 71 -10.31 19.97 -5.36
C VAL A 71 -11.70 19.53 -4.89
N ILE A 72 -11.78 18.77 -3.79
CA ILE A 72 -13.06 18.33 -3.23
C ILE A 72 -13.89 19.53 -2.75
N THR A 73 -13.27 20.43 -1.98
CA THR A 73 -13.96 21.60 -1.43
C THR A 73 -14.36 22.63 -2.49
N GLU A 74 -13.53 22.84 -3.52
CA GLU A 74 -13.81 23.78 -4.61
C GLU A 74 -14.99 23.32 -5.48
N GLU A 75 -15.17 22.01 -5.64
CA GLU A 75 -16.33 21.42 -6.32
C GLU A 75 -17.60 21.39 -5.43
N GLY A 76 -17.52 21.94 -4.21
CA GLY A 76 -18.67 22.13 -3.33
C GLY A 76 -19.13 20.88 -2.60
N LEU A 77 -18.22 19.94 -2.31
CA LEU A 77 -18.43 18.84 -1.40
C LEU A 77 -17.46 18.90 -0.22
N GLU A 78 -17.93 18.52 0.96
CA GLU A 78 -17.06 18.27 2.11
C GLU A 78 -16.25 16.99 1.90
N VAL A 79 -15.02 16.97 2.42
CA VAL A 79 -14.11 15.80 2.28
C VAL A 79 -14.73 14.52 2.83
N GLU A 80 -15.35 14.60 4.02
CA GLU A 80 -16.04 13.45 4.62
C GLU A 80 -17.22 12.98 3.77
N ARG A 81 -17.94 13.92 3.14
CA ARG A 81 -19.08 13.57 2.29
C ARG A 81 -18.64 12.89 1.00
N PHE A 82 -17.58 13.42 0.36
CA PHE A 82 -16.93 12.75 -0.76
C PHE A 82 -16.50 11.32 -0.39
N ASN A 83 -15.81 11.14 0.74
CA ASN A 83 -15.34 9.84 1.20
C ASN A 83 -16.49 8.85 1.45
N SER A 84 -17.59 9.31 2.05
CA SER A 84 -18.80 8.51 2.28
C SER A 84 -19.39 8.00 0.96
N ILE A 85 -19.58 8.89 -0.01
CA ILE A 85 -20.13 8.54 -1.34
C ILE A 85 -19.17 7.60 -2.07
N GLN A 86 -17.88 7.90 -2.10
CA GLN A 86 -16.87 7.08 -2.76
C GLN A 86 -16.82 5.67 -2.15
N LYS A 87 -16.87 5.54 -0.82
CA LYS A 87 -16.88 4.24 -0.13
C LYS A 87 -18.11 3.42 -0.48
N ALA A 88 -19.29 4.03 -0.51
CA ALA A 88 -20.52 3.36 -0.92
C ALA A 88 -20.44 2.90 -2.39
N LYS A 89 -19.93 3.74 -3.29
CA LYS A 89 -19.77 3.40 -4.71
C LYS A 89 -18.79 2.27 -4.98
N MET A 90 -17.78 2.09 -4.12
CA MET A 90 -16.79 1.02 -4.22
C MET A 90 -17.25 -0.30 -3.59
N ASN A 91 -18.33 -0.29 -2.81
CA ASN A 91 -18.84 -1.47 -2.14
C ASN A 91 -20.24 -1.85 -2.68
N PRO A 92 -20.37 -2.94 -3.45
CA PRO A 92 -21.66 -3.35 -4.02
C PRO A 92 -22.70 -3.76 -2.96
N GLU A 93 -22.29 -4.01 -1.72
CA GLU A 93 -23.18 -4.36 -0.60
C GLU A 93 -23.76 -3.13 0.12
N VAL A 94 -23.23 -1.93 -0.15
CA VAL A 94 -23.64 -0.69 0.52
C VAL A 94 -24.44 0.16 -0.46
N PRO A 95 -25.69 0.53 -0.13
CA PRO A 95 -26.45 1.44 -0.99
C PRO A 95 -25.78 2.82 -1.00
N VAL A 96 -25.79 3.46 -2.17
CA VAL A 96 -25.28 4.81 -2.33
C VAL A 96 -26.38 5.79 -1.90
N GLU A 97 -26.29 6.28 -0.68
CA GLU A 97 -27.20 7.29 -0.14
C GLU A 97 -26.67 8.70 -0.43
N ALA A 98 -27.03 9.23 -1.61
CA ALA A 98 -26.66 10.58 -2.04
C ALA A 98 -27.70 11.19 -2.98
N SER A 99 -27.86 12.51 -2.93
CA SER A 99 -28.67 13.26 -3.89
C SER A 99 -28.03 13.28 -5.28
N GLU A 100 -28.83 13.58 -6.30
CA GLU A 100 -28.33 13.72 -7.68
C GLU A 100 -27.25 14.81 -7.80
N GLU A 101 -27.40 15.91 -7.06
CA GLU A 101 -26.41 17.00 -7.03
C GLU A 101 -25.08 16.53 -6.44
N GLU A 102 -25.11 15.80 -5.32
CA GLU A 102 -23.91 15.24 -4.69
C GLU A 102 -23.21 14.23 -5.62
N LEU A 103 -23.97 13.38 -6.32
CA LEU A 103 -23.43 12.43 -7.28
C LEU A 103 -22.77 13.13 -8.47
N LYS A 104 -23.34 14.25 -8.94
CA LYS A 104 -22.76 15.07 -10.00
C LYS A 104 -21.44 15.70 -9.57
N LYS A 105 -21.40 16.35 -8.40
CA LYS A 105 -20.18 16.94 -7.83
C LYS A 105 -19.10 15.88 -7.60
N HIS A 106 -19.48 14.74 -7.02
CA HIS A 106 -18.58 13.61 -6.83
C HIS A 106 -17.98 13.14 -8.15
N GLY A 107 -18.79 13.02 -9.21
CA GLY A 107 -18.31 12.65 -10.55
C GLY A 107 -17.27 13.63 -11.11
N ALA A 108 -17.53 14.93 -10.96
CA ALA A 108 -16.60 15.99 -11.37
C ALA A 108 -15.27 15.92 -10.59
N ILE A 109 -15.34 15.75 -9.26
CA ILE A 109 -14.16 15.56 -8.40
C ILE A 109 -13.36 14.34 -8.85
N VAL A 110 -14.00 13.18 -9.03
CA VAL A 110 -13.30 11.96 -9.47
C VAL A 110 -12.58 12.19 -10.79
N THR A 111 -13.21 12.87 -11.74
CA THR A 111 -12.61 13.19 -13.04
C THR A 111 -11.36 14.05 -12.86
N LYS A 112 -11.45 15.14 -12.09
CA LYS A 112 -10.30 16.01 -11.81
C LYS A 112 -9.17 15.27 -11.10
N LEU A 113 -9.50 14.43 -10.12
CA LEU A 113 -8.52 13.63 -9.40
C LEU A 113 -7.82 12.60 -10.31
N GLN A 114 -8.56 12.01 -11.26
CA GLN A 114 -7.99 11.11 -12.28
C GLN A 114 -7.02 11.83 -13.21
N GLU A 115 -7.37 13.03 -13.67
CA GLU A 115 -6.50 13.87 -14.50
C GLU A 115 -5.20 14.26 -13.79
N MET A 116 -5.24 14.43 -12.46
CA MET A 116 -4.05 14.71 -11.66
C MET A 116 -3.11 13.51 -11.50
N GLN A 117 -3.60 12.26 -11.53
CA GLN A 117 -2.78 11.07 -11.24
C GLN A 117 -1.46 11.00 -12.03
N PRO A 118 -1.42 11.14 -13.37
CA PRO A 118 -0.16 11.07 -14.11
C PRO A 118 0.82 12.19 -13.72
N LEU A 119 0.31 13.39 -13.40
CA LEU A 119 1.14 14.52 -12.96
C LEU A 119 1.78 14.23 -11.60
N LEU A 120 1.01 13.63 -10.68
CA LEU A 120 1.51 13.25 -9.36
C LEU A 120 2.58 12.15 -9.44
N VAL A 121 2.37 11.16 -10.31
CA VAL A 121 3.36 10.11 -10.58
C VAL A 121 4.65 10.70 -11.15
N ALA A 122 4.54 11.64 -12.10
CA ALA A 122 5.70 12.32 -12.68
C ALA A 122 6.47 13.12 -11.61
N GLN A 123 5.77 13.87 -10.76
CA GLN A 123 6.39 14.63 -9.66
C GLN A 123 7.13 13.72 -8.67
N MET A 124 6.54 12.58 -8.29
CA MET A 124 7.21 11.62 -7.41
C MET A 124 8.46 11.03 -8.06
N LYS A 125 8.38 10.69 -9.36
CA LYS A 125 9.51 10.14 -10.11
C LYS A 125 10.66 11.14 -10.18
N GLU A 126 10.37 12.39 -10.50
CA GLU A 126 11.35 13.47 -10.56
C GLU A 126 12.08 13.65 -9.21
N VAL A 127 11.33 13.73 -8.11
CA VAL A 127 11.92 13.83 -6.77
C VAL A 127 12.86 12.67 -6.48
N ILE A 128 12.46 11.44 -6.81
CA ILE A 128 13.30 10.25 -6.57
C ILE A 128 14.57 10.28 -7.43
N GLU A 129 14.45 10.66 -8.70
CA GLU A 129 15.56 10.72 -9.65
C GLU A 129 16.59 11.81 -9.29
N ASN A 130 16.15 12.91 -8.70
CA ASN A 130 17.03 13.97 -8.18
C ASN A 130 18.01 13.49 -7.09
N HIS A 131 17.69 12.37 -6.41
CA HIS A 131 18.57 11.74 -5.42
C HIS A 131 19.37 10.56 -5.98
N ASN A 132 19.57 10.50 -7.30
CA ASN A 132 20.31 9.42 -7.97
C ASN A 132 19.72 8.02 -7.73
N LEU A 133 18.39 7.93 -7.66
CA LEU A 133 17.67 6.68 -7.56
C LEU A 133 16.69 6.54 -8.72
N SER A 134 16.54 5.33 -9.26
CA SER A 134 15.39 5.05 -10.12
C SER A 134 14.14 4.84 -9.28
N PHE A 135 12.96 5.08 -9.86
CA PHE A 135 11.69 4.83 -9.19
C PHE A 135 11.56 3.37 -8.73
N ASP A 136 11.96 2.41 -9.57
CA ASP A 136 11.93 0.99 -9.24
C ASP A 136 12.86 0.66 -8.07
N ARG A 137 14.06 1.24 -8.06
CA ARG A 137 15.01 1.01 -6.99
C ARG A 137 14.54 1.60 -5.66
N TYR A 138 13.93 2.79 -5.70
CA TYR A 138 13.28 3.35 -4.53
C TYR A 138 12.19 2.43 -3.97
N ARG A 139 11.34 1.85 -4.82
CA ARG A 139 10.30 0.89 -4.39
C ARG A 139 10.91 -0.36 -3.78
N GLU A 140 11.95 -0.90 -4.40
CA GLU A 140 12.65 -2.10 -3.92
C GLU A 140 13.26 -1.87 -2.53
N VAL A 141 13.99 -0.76 -2.33
CA VAL A 141 14.55 -0.38 -1.03
C VAL A 141 13.45 -0.15 0.00
N ALA A 142 12.34 0.49 -0.38
CA ALA A 142 11.20 0.68 0.52
C ALA A 142 10.56 -0.66 0.96
N MET A 143 10.41 -1.63 0.05
CA MET A 143 9.93 -2.97 0.38
C MET A 143 10.91 -3.72 1.28
N ALA A 144 12.21 -3.64 0.98
CA ALA A 144 13.26 -4.23 1.80
C ALA A 144 13.27 -3.64 3.22
N LEU A 145 13.08 -2.32 3.33
CA LEU A 145 13.00 -1.62 4.61
C LEU A 145 11.83 -2.11 5.46
N GLN A 146 10.69 -2.50 4.85
CA GLN A 146 9.57 -3.08 5.61
C GLN A 146 9.90 -4.46 6.19
N GLN A 147 10.78 -5.21 5.54
CA GLN A 147 11.03 -6.63 5.83
C GLN A 147 12.30 -6.86 6.66
N SER A 148 13.33 -6.02 6.50
CA SER A 148 14.64 -6.20 7.12
C SER A 148 14.81 -5.35 8.38
N LYS A 149 14.95 -6.01 9.53
CA LYS A 149 15.23 -5.35 10.83
C LYS A 149 16.59 -4.65 10.85
N ASP A 150 17.58 -5.20 10.17
CA ASP A 150 18.89 -4.55 10.06
C ASP A 150 18.80 -3.25 9.25
N LEU A 151 18.14 -3.30 8.10
CA LEU A 151 17.94 -2.12 7.25
C LEU A 151 17.12 -1.05 7.98
N GLN A 152 16.12 -1.43 8.77
CA GLN A 152 15.36 -0.50 9.62
C GLN A 152 16.25 0.24 10.60
N LYS A 153 17.14 -0.46 11.32
CA LYS A 153 18.09 0.16 12.26
C LYS A 153 19.05 1.11 11.55
N ARG A 154 19.62 0.67 10.42
CA ARG A 154 20.53 1.49 9.61
C ARG A 154 19.84 2.75 9.10
N PHE A 155 18.61 2.62 8.61
CA PHE A 155 17.81 3.74 8.14
C PHE A 155 17.49 4.72 9.29
N GLN A 156 17.07 4.22 10.45
CA GLN A 156 16.85 5.05 11.64
C GLN A 156 18.11 5.85 12.02
N ASN A 157 19.28 5.23 12.02
CA ASN A 157 20.54 5.92 12.31
C ASN A 157 20.83 7.05 11.31
N VAL A 158 20.61 6.80 10.02
CA VAL A 158 20.77 7.82 8.96
C VAL A 158 19.80 8.99 9.20
N MET A 159 18.54 8.70 9.52
CA MET A 159 17.52 9.72 9.77
C MET A 159 17.84 10.56 11.02
N SER A 160 18.27 9.93 12.12
CA SER A 160 18.67 10.65 13.34
C SER A 160 19.87 11.57 13.11
N GLN A 161 20.89 11.11 12.37
CA GLN A 161 22.06 11.94 12.04
C GLN A 161 21.69 13.15 11.17
N LYS A 162 20.73 13.00 10.26
CA LYS A 162 20.25 14.12 9.44
C LYS A 162 19.55 15.19 10.29
N GLN A 163 18.78 14.78 11.30
CA GLN A 163 18.12 15.70 12.22
C GLN A 163 19.14 16.49 13.07
N THR A 164 20.18 15.82 13.58
CA THR A 164 21.23 16.51 14.36
C THR A 164 22.06 17.47 13.52
N ASN A 165 22.26 17.18 12.23
CA ASN A 165 23.05 18.03 11.33
C ASN A 165 22.25 19.20 10.74
N SER A 166 20.91 19.18 10.81
CA SER A 166 20.05 20.31 10.40
C SER A 166 19.88 21.39 11.47
N GLU A 167 20.37 21.15 12.69
CA GLU A 167 20.25 22.04 13.85
C GLU A 167 21.57 22.78 14.20
N GLY A 168 22.62 22.64 13.38
CA GLY A 168 23.91 23.33 13.53
C GLY A 168 24.32 24.09 12.28
#